data_AF-A0A7K0CGK8-F1
#
_entry.id   AF-A0A7K0CGK8-F1
#
_cell.length_a   1.000
_cell.length_b   1.000
_cell.length_c   1.000
_cell.angle_alpha   90.00
_cell.angle_beta   90.00
_cell.angle_gamma   90.00
#
_symmetry.space_group_name_H-M   'P 1'
#
loop_
_entity.id
_entity.type
_entity.pdbx_description
1 polymer ?
#
loop_
_entity_poly.entity_id
_entity_poly.type
_entity_poly.pdbx_seq_one_letter_code
_entity_poly.pdbx_strand_id
1 'polypeptide(L)'
;MAISNPGRTRPDRDHHHCAPHPEDCDLSGVDDLACESRGVADRAKYIADHEAALKERRATYDTTRTAYTTARAAAAADVAAIRKDLHRIREQLHCQLDQDTTECLDEAWDEIRERLGHCGVPHAGCCVEDCDFDEECAGHEDDTIDELTARITRIDGRVTAAEACFDALTGEPAALTARVAGLRTAVDALLTEISDPKTVDPKHAYATLRWLWSRYDGIWWGFPRVRDFQDCLCRALTCSVTGRRLLGVLTGRLGVLKCRKEAADQRCETLRTHVVDEVLAAYARRCRPCPDGGSGSGSGSGPADEAEDGDDCGEENRAGERGGSGRSRGSSW
;
A
#
# COMPACT_ATOMS: atom_id res chain seq x y z
N MET A 1 -43.55 -33.76 50.15
CA MET A 1 -44.47 -32.62 50.33
C MET A 1 -44.25 -31.67 49.16
N ALA A 2 -45.15 -31.68 48.18
CA ALA A 2 -45.06 -30.88 46.96
C ALA A 2 -45.97 -29.65 47.11
N ILE A 3 -45.42 -28.45 46.94
CA ILE A 3 -46.18 -27.19 46.95
C ILE A 3 -46.60 -26.91 45.50
N SER A 4 -47.84 -27.26 45.18
CA SER A 4 -48.51 -26.85 43.93
C SER A 4 -48.81 -25.35 43.98
N ASN A 5 -48.25 -24.59 43.05
CA ASN A 5 -48.54 -23.16 42.89
C ASN A 5 -49.66 -23.01 41.84
N PRO A 6 -50.84 -22.47 42.19
CA PRO A 6 -51.95 -22.31 41.24
C PRO A 6 -51.65 -21.20 40.23
N GLY A 7 -51.93 -21.50 38.96
CA GLY A 7 -51.68 -20.62 37.82
C GLY A 7 -52.39 -19.28 37.95
N ARG A 8 -51.61 -18.20 37.81
CA ARG A 8 -52.13 -16.87 37.48
C ARG A 8 -52.32 -16.79 35.97
N THR A 9 -53.56 -16.88 35.52
CA THR A 9 -53.97 -16.43 34.20
C THR A 9 -53.75 -14.91 34.15
N ARG A 10 -52.80 -14.46 33.31
CA ARG A 10 -52.66 -13.04 32.98
C ARG A 10 -53.92 -12.63 32.20
N PRO A 11 -54.58 -11.53 32.56
CA PRO A 11 -55.67 -11.01 31.74
C PRO A 11 -55.10 -10.62 30.37
N ASP A 12 -55.74 -11.10 29.30
CA ASP A 12 -55.55 -10.58 27.95
C ASP A 12 -55.86 -9.08 28.00
N ARG A 13 -54.79 -8.27 27.97
CA ARG A 13 -54.93 -6.85 27.71
C ARG A 13 -55.20 -6.74 26.23
N ASP A 14 -56.45 -6.47 25.86
CA ASP A 14 -56.80 -6.01 24.52
C ASP A 14 -55.86 -4.86 24.13
N HIS A 15 -54.85 -5.18 23.32
CA HIS A 15 -53.92 -4.20 22.79
C HIS A 15 -54.67 -3.43 21.73
N HIS A 16 -55.32 -2.34 22.14
CA HIS A 16 -55.78 -1.33 21.20
C HIS A 16 -54.56 -0.88 20.38
N HIS A 17 -54.49 -1.36 19.14
CA HIS A 17 -53.50 -0.93 18.16
C HIS A 17 -53.79 0.54 17.84
N CYS A 18 -53.18 1.44 18.60
CA CYS A 18 -53.14 2.83 18.21
C CYS A 18 -52.37 2.90 16.88
N ALA A 19 -52.87 3.74 15.97
CA ALA A 19 -52.25 3.96 14.67
C ALA A 19 -50.75 4.25 14.84
N PRO A 20 -49.90 3.81 13.89
CA PRO A 20 -48.47 4.11 13.93
C PRO A 20 -48.31 5.61 14.13
N HIS A 21 -47.67 6.00 15.24
CA HIS A 21 -47.34 7.39 15.48
C HIS A 21 -46.53 7.91 14.28
N PRO A 22 -46.72 9.17 13.86
CA PRO A 22 -45.85 9.78 12.85
C PRO A 22 -44.42 9.52 13.30
N GLU A 23 -43.67 8.83 12.44
CA GLU A 23 -42.36 8.27 12.74
C GLU A 23 -41.54 9.31 13.50
N ASP A 24 -41.04 8.90 14.67
CA ASP A 24 -40.20 9.76 15.51
C ASP A 24 -39.16 10.43 14.60
N CYS A 25 -39.09 11.77 14.60
CA CYS A 25 -38.12 12.49 13.78
C CYS A 25 -36.70 12.10 14.23
N ASP A 26 -36.16 11.06 13.61
CA ASP A 26 -34.83 10.57 13.90
C ASP A 26 -33.80 11.52 13.29
N LEU A 27 -33.18 12.32 14.15
CA LEU A 27 -32.13 13.25 13.75
C LEU A 27 -30.78 12.55 13.51
N SER A 28 -30.69 11.22 13.71
CA SER A 28 -29.46 10.46 13.46
C SER A 28 -28.94 10.64 12.04
N GLY A 29 -29.84 10.77 11.05
CA GLY A 29 -29.47 11.00 9.66
C GLY A 29 -28.76 12.34 9.42
N VAL A 30 -29.04 13.36 10.23
CA VAL A 30 -28.34 14.66 10.15
C VAL A 30 -26.92 14.53 10.70
N ASP A 31 -26.76 13.85 11.84
CA ASP A 31 -25.45 13.57 12.44
C ASP A 31 -24.60 12.71 11.50
N ASP A 32 -25.19 11.69 10.87
CA ASP A 32 -24.50 10.83 9.92
C ASP A 32 -24.00 11.60 8.70
N LEU A 33 -24.84 12.44 8.10
CA LEU A 33 -24.44 13.29 6.96
C LEU A 33 -23.32 14.26 7.35
N ALA A 34 -23.39 14.86 8.55
CA ALA A 34 -22.35 15.75 9.06
C ALA A 34 -21.01 15.01 9.24
N CYS A 35 -21.05 13.77 9.75
CA CYS A 35 -19.87 12.94 9.91
C CYS A 35 -19.28 12.47 8.58
N GLU A 36 -20.10 12.13 7.59
CA GLU A 36 -19.65 11.81 6.23
C GLU A 36 -18.95 13.00 5.57
N SER A 37 -19.53 14.20 5.69
CA SER A 37 -18.93 15.45 5.20
C SER A 37 -17.55 15.69 5.82
N ARG A 38 -17.40 15.48 7.13
CA ARG A 38 -16.10 15.54 7.82
C ARG A 38 -15.11 14.53 7.25
N GLY A 39 -15.53 13.28 7.02
CA GLY A 39 -14.67 12.27 6.41
C GLY A 39 -14.19 12.65 5.00
N VAL A 40 -15.05 13.24 4.18
CA VAL A 40 -14.68 13.77 2.86
C VAL A 40 -13.64 14.90 2.99
N ALA A 41 -13.85 15.82 3.94
CA ALA A 41 -12.90 16.91 4.21
C ALA A 41 -11.53 16.38 4.67
N ASP A 42 -11.51 15.41 5.57
CA ASP A 42 -10.27 14.78 6.07
C ASP A 42 -9.50 14.07 4.95
N ARG A 43 -10.20 13.34 4.08
CA ARG A 43 -9.60 12.73 2.87
C ARG A 43 -9.03 13.79 1.93
N ALA A 44 -9.79 14.84 1.65
CA ALA A 44 -9.38 15.90 0.74
C ALA A 44 -8.12 16.61 1.27
N LYS A 45 -8.11 16.92 2.57
CA LYS A 45 -6.94 17.48 3.26
C LYS A 45 -5.72 16.57 3.13
N TYR A 46 -5.86 15.28 3.40
CA TYR A 46 -4.76 14.33 3.29
C TYR A 46 -4.17 14.32 1.86
N ILE A 47 -5.01 14.28 0.82
CA ILE A 47 -4.55 14.29 -0.57
C ILE A 47 -3.83 15.60 -0.90
N ALA A 48 -4.39 16.75 -0.48
CA ALA A 48 -3.79 18.05 -0.70
C ALA A 48 -2.40 18.17 -0.05
N ASP A 49 -2.26 17.66 1.18
CA ASP A 49 -0.99 17.68 1.93
C ASP A 49 0.14 16.86 1.23
N HIS A 50 -0.22 15.91 0.35
CA HIS A 50 0.76 15.09 -0.40
C HIS A 50 0.86 15.39 -1.90
N GLU A 51 0.02 16.26 -2.45
CA GLU A 51 -0.07 16.50 -3.91
C GLU A 51 1.26 17.01 -4.50
N ALA A 52 1.89 17.98 -3.83
CA ALA A 52 3.13 18.58 -4.31
C ALA A 52 4.27 17.55 -4.40
N ALA A 53 4.42 16.70 -3.38
CA ALA A 53 5.44 15.66 -3.34
C ALA A 53 5.22 14.60 -4.45
N LEU A 54 3.96 14.24 -4.74
CA LEU A 54 3.66 13.30 -5.83
C LEU A 54 3.98 13.88 -7.21
N LYS A 55 3.69 15.18 -7.42
CA LYS A 55 4.07 15.89 -8.65
C LYS A 55 5.59 15.95 -8.84
N GLU A 56 6.32 16.27 -7.78
CA GLU A 56 7.78 16.28 -7.79
C GLU A 56 8.35 14.90 -8.13
N ARG A 57 7.91 13.84 -7.44
CA ARG A 57 8.37 12.48 -7.72
C ARG A 57 8.08 12.03 -9.15
N ARG A 58 6.96 12.46 -9.74
CA ARG A 58 6.68 12.19 -11.16
C ARG A 58 7.71 12.85 -12.08
N ALA A 59 8.05 14.12 -11.85
CA ALA A 59 9.10 14.79 -12.63
C ALA A 59 10.45 14.10 -12.44
N THR A 60 10.79 13.75 -11.20
CA THR A 60 12.03 13.04 -10.85
C THR A 60 12.13 11.66 -11.50
N TYR A 61 11.02 10.93 -11.63
CA TYR A 61 10.97 9.65 -12.34
C TYR A 61 11.44 9.77 -13.79
N ASP A 62 10.90 10.74 -14.53
CA ASP A 62 11.21 10.92 -15.96
C ASP A 62 12.69 11.33 -16.17
N THR A 63 13.20 12.21 -15.31
CA THR A 63 14.61 12.60 -15.32
C THR A 63 15.53 11.44 -14.94
N THR A 64 15.22 10.70 -13.88
CA THR A 64 16.03 9.58 -13.37
C THR A 64 16.14 8.47 -14.41
N ARG A 65 15.04 8.10 -15.06
CA ARG A 65 15.02 7.08 -16.11
C ARG A 65 15.99 7.41 -17.25
N THR A 66 15.98 8.65 -17.69
CA THR A 66 16.87 9.16 -18.74
C THR A 66 18.32 9.16 -18.25
N ALA A 67 18.58 9.71 -17.07
CA ALA A 67 19.90 9.79 -16.47
C ALA A 67 20.56 8.41 -16.29
N TYR A 68 19.82 7.42 -15.79
CA TYR A 68 20.33 6.06 -15.62
C TYR A 68 20.70 5.41 -16.95
N THR A 69 19.85 5.57 -17.97
CA THR A 69 20.11 5.04 -19.32
C THR A 69 21.39 5.63 -19.91
N THR A 70 21.57 6.95 -19.78
CA THR A 70 22.78 7.66 -20.21
C THR A 70 24.02 7.22 -19.42
N ALA A 71 23.93 7.15 -18.09
CA ALA A 71 25.04 6.74 -17.24
C ALA A 71 25.51 5.32 -17.57
N ARG A 72 24.58 4.40 -17.79
CA ARG A 72 24.87 3.02 -18.18
C ARG A 72 25.51 2.90 -19.55
N ALA A 73 25.03 3.67 -20.53
CA ALA A 73 25.64 3.73 -21.86
C ALA A 73 27.07 4.28 -21.79
N ALA A 74 27.30 5.35 -21.02
CA ALA A 74 28.61 5.94 -20.83
C ALA A 74 29.60 4.98 -20.13
N ALA A 75 29.14 4.25 -19.11
CA ALA A 75 29.96 3.31 -18.36
C ALA A 75 30.27 2.00 -19.12
N ALA A 76 29.55 1.69 -20.20
CA ALA A 76 29.61 0.36 -20.84
C ALA A 76 31.03 0.00 -21.32
N ALA A 77 31.74 0.95 -21.94
CA ALA A 77 33.10 0.72 -22.42
C ALA A 77 34.08 0.47 -21.26
N ASP A 78 33.99 1.25 -20.18
CA ASP A 78 34.83 1.10 -19.00
C ASP A 78 34.59 -0.22 -18.28
N VAL A 79 33.32 -0.62 -18.13
CA VAL A 79 32.96 -1.92 -17.52
C VAL A 79 33.48 -3.09 -18.36
N ALA A 80 33.42 -2.99 -19.69
CA ALA A 80 34.01 -4.00 -20.56
C ALA A 80 35.55 -4.06 -20.44
N ALA A 81 36.22 -2.91 -20.36
CA ALA A 81 37.66 -2.82 -20.16
C ALA A 81 38.08 -3.39 -18.79
N ILE A 82 37.38 -3.02 -17.71
CA ILE A 82 37.57 -3.57 -16.37
C ILE A 82 37.47 -5.09 -16.39
N ARG A 83 36.45 -5.66 -17.04
CA ARG A 83 36.28 -7.12 -17.13
C ARG A 83 37.49 -7.78 -17.80
N LYS A 84 37.95 -7.22 -18.93
CA LYS A 84 39.12 -7.72 -19.65
C LYS A 84 40.37 -7.68 -18.78
N ASP A 85 40.57 -6.58 -18.06
CA ASP A 85 41.72 -6.39 -17.17
C ASP A 85 41.66 -7.36 -15.98
N LEU A 86 40.50 -7.56 -15.36
CA LEU A 86 40.31 -8.55 -14.29
C LEU A 86 40.61 -9.99 -14.77
N HIS A 87 40.19 -10.36 -15.99
CA HIS A 87 40.57 -11.65 -16.57
C HIS A 87 42.08 -11.75 -16.81
N ARG A 88 42.72 -10.70 -17.32
CA ARG A 88 44.17 -10.66 -17.52
C ARG A 88 44.94 -10.85 -16.19
N ILE A 89 44.52 -10.14 -15.13
CA ILE A 89 45.12 -10.26 -13.79
C ILE A 89 44.97 -11.70 -13.29
N ARG A 90 43.79 -12.29 -13.46
CA ARG A 90 43.52 -13.67 -13.07
C ARG A 90 44.47 -14.65 -13.75
N GLU A 91 44.64 -14.57 -15.06
CA GLU A 91 45.56 -15.45 -15.80
C GLU A 91 47.01 -15.28 -15.33
N GLN A 92 47.45 -14.04 -15.09
CA GLN A 92 48.80 -13.77 -14.59
C GLN A 92 49.04 -14.36 -13.19
N LEU A 93 48.06 -14.25 -12.29
CA LEU A 93 48.16 -14.79 -10.93
C LEU A 93 48.06 -16.32 -10.89
N HIS A 94 47.26 -16.95 -11.76
CA HIS A 94 47.22 -18.41 -11.88
C HIS A 94 48.56 -19.03 -12.28
N CYS A 95 49.42 -18.32 -13.01
CA CYS A 95 50.77 -18.79 -13.29
C CYS A 95 51.72 -18.73 -12.07
N GLN A 96 51.34 -18.00 -11.02
CA GLN A 96 52.17 -17.78 -9.83
C GLN A 96 51.69 -18.56 -8.60
N LEU A 97 50.45 -19.05 -8.62
CA LEU A 97 49.84 -19.82 -7.54
C LEU A 97 49.57 -21.24 -8.00
N ASP A 98 49.79 -22.22 -7.12
CA ASP A 98 49.31 -23.57 -7.32
C ASP A 98 47.77 -23.65 -7.20
N GLN A 99 47.22 -24.74 -7.73
CA GLN A 99 45.78 -24.97 -7.76
C GLN A 99 45.19 -25.04 -6.34
N ASP A 100 45.81 -25.80 -5.44
CA ASP A 100 45.33 -26.00 -4.06
C ASP A 100 45.24 -24.66 -3.30
N THR A 101 46.25 -23.80 -3.44
CA THR A 101 46.24 -22.45 -2.86
C THR A 101 45.10 -21.61 -3.42
N THR A 102 44.84 -21.71 -4.73
CA THR A 102 43.76 -20.97 -5.38
C THR A 102 42.39 -21.42 -4.87
N GLU A 103 42.16 -22.73 -4.77
CA GLU A 103 40.93 -23.32 -4.22
C GLU A 103 40.71 -22.88 -2.77
N CYS A 104 41.75 -22.94 -1.93
CA CYS A 104 41.67 -22.47 -0.54
C CYS A 104 41.30 -20.98 -0.42
N LEU A 105 41.82 -20.12 -1.32
CA LEU A 105 41.49 -18.69 -1.32
C LEU A 105 40.06 -18.43 -1.79
N ASP A 106 39.56 -19.22 -2.76
CA ASP A 106 38.18 -19.13 -3.22
C ASP A 106 37.20 -19.56 -2.13
N GLU A 107 37.46 -20.66 -1.43
CA GLU A 107 36.67 -21.11 -0.27
C GLU A 107 36.65 -20.06 0.85
N ALA A 108 37.83 -19.50 1.18
CA ALA A 108 37.93 -18.45 2.19
C ALA A 108 37.15 -17.18 1.78
N TRP A 109 37.20 -16.81 0.49
CA TRP A 109 36.40 -15.71 -0.03
C TRP A 109 34.89 -15.97 0.08
N ASP A 110 34.44 -17.20 -0.19
CA ASP A 110 33.02 -17.55 -0.07
C ASP A 110 32.51 -17.49 1.37
N GLU A 111 33.30 -17.94 2.36
CA GLU A 111 32.96 -17.78 3.79
C GLU A 111 32.81 -16.29 4.15
N ILE A 112 33.76 -15.45 3.72
CA ILE A 112 33.71 -14.01 3.99
C ILE A 112 32.52 -13.36 3.28
N ARG A 113 32.21 -13.76 2.04
CA ARG A 113 31.06 -13.27 1.27
C ARG A 113 29.74 -13.56 1.98
N GLU A 114 29.58 -14.76 2.53
CA GLU A 114 28.41 -15.14 3.33
C GLU A 114 28.29 -14.25 4.58
N ARG A 115 29.39 -14.08 5.32
CA ARG A 115 29.43 -13.21 6.51
C ARG A 115 29.12 -11.76 6.19
N LEU A 116 29.65 -11.23 5.08
CA LEU A 116 29.33 -9.88 4.60
C LEU A 116 27.84 -9.73 4.28
N GLY A 117 27.18 -10.78 3.77
CA GLY A 117 25.74 -10.80 3.58
C GLY A 117 24.95 -10.54 4.87
N HIS A 118 25.46 -10.99 6.02
CA HIS A 118 24.84 -10.75 7.34
C HIS A 118 25.17 -9.38 7.94
N CYS A 119 26.19 -8.67 7.43
CA CYS A 119 26.57 -7.34 7.92
C CYS A 119 25.64 -6.21 7.43
N GLY A 120 24.49 -6.53 6.83
CA GLY A 120 23.53 -5.53 6.38
C GLY A 120 24.00 -4.75 5.15
N VAL A 121 24.80 -5.37 4.28
CA VAL A 121 25.14 -4.78 2.99
C VAL A 121 23.83 -4.45 2.27
N PRO A 122 23.66 -3.20 1.77
CA PRO A 122 22.44 -2.79 1.09
C PRO A 122 22.05 -3.82 0.04
N HIS A 123 20.81 -4.32 0.09
CA HIS A 123 20.34 -5.29 -0.88
C HIS A 123 20.47 -4.68 -2.27
N ALA A 124 21.18 -5.39 -3.15
CA ALA A 124 21.26 -5.05 -4.55
C ALA A 124 19.94 -5.41 -5.24
N GLY A 125 19.54 -4.61 -6.21
CA GLY A 125 18.34 -4.80 -7.00
C GLY A 125 17.16 -4.01 -6.46
N CYS A 126 15.95 -4.53 -6.68
CA CYS A 126 14.75 -3.81 -6.33
C CYS A 126 14.44 -3.91 -4.83
N CYS A 127 14.33 -2.76 -4.16
CA CYS A 127 13.98 -2.65 -2.73
C CYS A 127 12.47 -2.53 -2.47
N VAL A 128 11.63 -2.72 -3.48
CA VAL A 128 10.17 -2.61 -3.37
C VAL A 128 9.52 -3.97 -3.51
N GLU A 129 8.86 -4.41 -2.43
CA GLU A 129 7.98 -5.57 -2.40
C GLU A 129 6.70 -5.31 -3.22
N ASP A 130 5.89 -6.34 -3.44
CA ASP A 130 4.63 -6.16 -4.16
C ASP A 130 3.67 -5.26 -3.36
N CYS A 131 3.24 -4.18 -4.00
CA CYS A 131 2.36 -3.16 -3.42
C CYS A 131 0.93 -3.37 -3.84
N ASP A 132 0.49 -4.61 -3.77
CA ASP A 132 -0.92 -4.90 -3.81
C ASP A 132 -1.54 -4.40 -2.50
N PHE A 133 -2.53 -3.52 -2.65
CA PHE A 133 -3.33 -2.99 -1.57
C PHE A 133 -4.81 -3.36 -1.76
N ASP A 134 -5.14 -4.20 -2.74
CA ASP A 134 -6.51 -4.56 -3.08
C ASP A 134 -7.19 -5.30 -1.92
N GLU A 135 -6.44 -6.17 -1.23
CA GLU A 135 -6.92 -6.84 -0.01
C GLU A 135 -7.22 -5.86 1.13
N GLU A 136 -6.49 -4.75 1.21
CA GLU A 136 -6.69 -3.73 2.26
C GLU A 136 -7.90 -2.82 1.97
N CYS A 137 -8.50 -2.94 0.77
CA CYS A 137 -9.66 -2.15 0.33
C CYS A 137 -11.01 -2.86 0.53
N ALA A 138 -11.05 -4.19 0.67
CA ALA A 138 -12.29 -4.97 0.64
C ALA A 138 -12.73 -5.50 2.02
N GLY A 139 -14.05 -5.49 2.29
CA GLY A 139 -14.65 -6.30 3.37
C GLY A 139 -14.48 -5.76 4.79
N HIS A 140 -14.49 -4.45 4.96
CA HIS A 140 -14.03 -3.84 6.21
C HIS A 140 -15.01 -2.88 6.86
N GLU A 141 -16.27 -2.82 6.43
CA GLU A 141 -17.29 -1.86 6.90
C GLU A 141 -17.44 -1.80 8.44
N ASP A 142 -17.10 -2.88 9.13
CA ASP A 142 -17.20 -3.03 10.59
C ASP A 142 -15.92 -2.73 11.40
N ASP A 143 -14.84 -2.25 10.76
CA ASP A 143 -13.61 -1.92 11.49
C ASP A 143 -13.86 -0.93 12.65
N THR A 144 -13.28 -1.23 13.80
CA THR A 144 -13.20 -0.29 14.92
C THR A 144 -12.17 0.83 14.63
N ILE A 145 -12.22 1.91 15.42
CA ILE A 145 -11.25 3.02 15.35
C ILE A 145 -9.80 2.52 15.51
N ASP A 146 -9.56 1.57 16.42
CA ASP A 146 -8.22 1.06 16.71
C ASP A 146 -7.70 0.18 15.58
N GLU A 147 -8.54 -0.72 15.04
CA GLU A 147 -8.19 -1.57 13.89
C GLU A 147 -7.86 -0.74 12.65
N LEU A 148 -8.68 0.28 12.36
CA LEU A 148 -8.45 1.18 11.22
C LEU A 148 -7.17 2.01 11.41
N THR A 149 -6.88 2.46 12.64
CA THR A 149 -5.65 3.20 12.97
C THR A 149 -4.40 2.33 12.79
N ALA A 150 -4.46 1.06 13.24
CA ALA A 150 -3.38 0.11 13.07
C ALA A 150 -3.14 -0.19 11.58
N ARG A 151 -4.21 -0.34 10.78
CA ARG A 151 -4.09 -0.53 9.32
C ARG A 151 -3.45 0.67 8.64
N ILE A 152 -3.89 1.90 8.96
CA ILE A 152 -3.29 3.14 8.45
C ILE A 152 -1.78 3.15 8.73
N THR A 153 -1.37 2.82 9.95
CA THR A 153 0.04 2.77 10.35
C THR A 153 0.84 1.75 9.53
N ARG A 154 0.29 0.55 9.33
CA ARG A 154 0.94 -0.51 8.52
C ARG A 154 1.12 -0.06 7.06
N ILE A 155 0.09 0.50 6.45
CA ILE A 155 0.14 0.97 5.06
C ILE A 155 1.10 2.15 4.92
N ASP A 156 1.07 3.11 5.83
CA ASP A 156 1.99 4.25 5.82
C ASP A 156 3.46 3.81 5.95
N GLY A 157 3.74 2.79 6.76
CA GLY A 157 5.07 2.17 6.82
C GLY A 157 5.52 1.59 5.47
N ARG A 158 4.66 0.83 4.78
CA ARG A 158 4.95 0.28 3.43
C ARG A 158 5.15 1.39 2.39
N VAL A 159 4.30 2.42 2.42
CA VAL A 159 4.39 3.59 1.51
C VAL A 159 5.70 4.34 1.75
N THR A 160 6.06 4.60 2.99
CA THR A 160 7.30 5.29 3.36
C THR A 160 8.53 4.48 2.94
N ALA A 161 8.51 3.16 3.09
CA ALA A 161 9.58 2.28 2.61
C ALA A 161 9.72 2.34 1.07
N ALA A 162 8.60 2.33 0.33
CA ALA A 162 8.61 2.48 -1.12
C ALA A 162 9.12 3.86 -1.57
N GLU A 163 8.76 4.93 -0.86
CA GLU A 163 9.27 6.28 -1.08
C GLU A 163 10.78 6.36 -0.84
N ALA A 164 11.30 5.79 0.25
CA ALA A 164 12.73 5.71 0.51
C ALA A 164 13.48 4.92 -0.57
N CYS A 165 12.89 3.82 -1.05
CA CYS A 165 13.45 3.06 -2.17
C CYS A 165 13.47 3.88 -3.47
N PHE A 166 12.40 4.62 -3.76
CA PHE A 166 12.37 5.55 -4.90
C PHE A 166 13.51 6.56 -4.79
N ASP A 167 13.67 7.22 -3.65
CA ASP A 167 14.71 8.22 -3.44
C ASP A 167 16.12 7.62 -3.62
N ALA A 168 16.37 6.40 -3.12
CA ALA A 168 17.63 5.69 -3.36
C ALA A 168 17.87 5.42 -4.86
N LEU A 169 16.85 4.98 -5.60
CA LEU A 169 16.93 4.75 -7.04
C LEU A 169 17.20 6.03 -7.83
N THR A 170 16.77 7.20 -7.34
CA THR A 170 17.07 8.49 -7.99
C THR A 170 18.53 8.90 -7.90
N GLY A 171 19.24 8.46 -6.84
CA GLY A 171 20.68 8.70 -6.68
C GLY A 171 21.57 7.72 -7.46
N GLU A 172 21.01 6.59 -7.89
CA GLU A 172 21.73 5.50 -8.54
C GLU A 172 22.51 5.89 -9.81
N PRO A 173 22.05 6.77 -10.71
CA PRO A 173 22.84 7.18 -11.88
C PRO A 173 24.22 7.77 -11.50
N ALA A 174 24.26 8.63 -10.48
CA ALA A 174 25.51 9.22 -10.00
C ALA A 174 26.36 8.17 -9.26
N ALA A 175 25.71 7.33 -8.45
CA ALA A 175 26.39 6.24 -7.74
C ALA A 175 27.05 5.25 -8.70
N LEU A 176 26.39 4.91 -9.81
CA LEU A 176 26.95 4.05 -10.87
C LEU A 176 28.25 4.64 -11.44
N THR A 177 28.26 5.92 -11.82
CA THR A 177 29.48 6.58 -12.32
C THR A 177 30.61 6.52 -11.30
N ALA A 178 30.31 6.81 -10.03
CA ALA A 178 31.30 6.74 -8.95
C ALA A 178 31.83 5.32 -8.72
N ARG A 179 30.94 4.31 -8.74
CA ARG A 179 31.33 2.89 -8.57
C ARG A 179 32.24 2.42 -9.70
N VAL A 180 31.94 2.77 -10.96
CA VAL A 180 32.76 2.41 -12.13
C VAL A 180 34.14 3.04 -12.03
N ALA A 181 34.24 4.35 -11.76
CA ALA A 181 35.51 5.05 -11.63
C ALA A 181 36.36 4.51 -10.46
N GLY A 182 35.72 4.24 -9.31
CA GLY A 182 36.38 3.65 -8.15
C GLY A 182 36.84 2.21 -8.40
N LEU A 183 36.09 1.40 -9.16
CA LEU A 183 36.52 0.06 -9.54
C LEU A 183 37.68 0.11 -10.54
N ARG A 184 37.61 0.98 -11.55
CA ARG A 184 38.70 1.19 -12.51
C ARG A 184 40.01 1.52 -11.81
N THR A 185 39.99 2.50 -10.91
CA THR A 185 41.16 2.92 -10.13
C THR A 185 41.77 1.76 -9.35
N ALA A 186 40.94 0.92 -8.72
CA ALA A 186 41.42 -0.23 -7.96
C ALA A 186 42.00 -1.35 -8.85
N VAL A 187 41.43 -1.56 -10.03
CA VAL A 187 41.96 -2.51 -11.02
C VAL A 187 43.29 -2.04 -11.59
N ASP A 188 43.43 -0.75 -11.91
CA ASP A 188 44.69 -0.16 -12.39
C ASP A 188 45.80 -0.24 -11.32
N ALA A 189 45.43 -0.05 -10.05
CA ALA A 189 46.35 -0.23 -8.92
C ALA A 189 46.84 -1.69 -8.83
N LEU A 190 45.94 -2.67 -8.90
CA LEU A 190 46.32 -4.09 -8.85
C LEU A 190 47.15 -4.51 -10.08
N LEU A 191 46.83 -4.01 -11.27
CA LEU A 191 47.64 -4.23 -12.48
C LEU A 191 49.08 -3.70 -12.30
N THR A 192 49.22 -2.54 -11.67
CA THR A 192 50.53 -1.93 -11.39
C THR A 192 51.30 -2.77 -10.38
N GLU A 193 50.64 -3.20 -9.31
CA GLU A 193 51.21 -4.06 -8.28
C GLU A 193 51.77 -5.34 -8.91
N ILE A 194 50.94 -6.14 -9.59
CA ILE A 194 51.36 -7.44 -10.15
C ILE A 194 52.37 -7.36 -11.30
N SER A 195 52.63 -6.16 -11.84
CA SER A 195 53.64 -5.96 -12.88
C SER A 195 55.08 -6.04 -12.35
N ASP A 196 55.28 -5.90 -11.04
CA ASP A 196 56.57 -6.18 -10.37
C ASP A 196 56.48 -7.47 -9.54
N PRO A 197 56.78 -8.64 -10.13
CA PRO A 197 56.61 -9.93 -9.46
C PRO A 197 57.56 -10.13 -8.27
N LYS A 198 58.53 -9.25 -8.04
CA LYS A 198 59.49 -9.39 -6.94
C LYS A 198 58.98 -8.87 -5.60
N THR A 199 57.96 -8.04 -5.61
CA THR A 199 57.48 -7.33 -4.41
C THR A 199 56.07 -7.72 -3.98
N VAL A 200 55.34 -8.44 -4.82
CA VAL A 200 53.94 -8.77 -4.59
C VAL A 200 53.81 -10.13 -3.92
N ASP A 201 53.03 -10.19 -2.84
CA ASP A 201 52.51 -11.44 -2.33
C ASP A 201 51.35 -11.91 -3.25
N PRO A 202 51.54 -13.00 -4.02
CA PRO A 202 50.52 -13.45 -4.97
C PRO A 202 49.21 -13.85 -4.28
N LYS A 203 49.25 -14.29 -3.02
CA LYS A 203 48.02 -14.63 -2.26
C LYS A 203 47.20 -13.38 -1.95
N HIS A 204 47.87 -12.32 -1.50
CA HIS A 204 47.23 -11.02 -1.25
C HIS A 204 46.64 -10.42 -2.54
N ALA A 205 47.39 -10.46 -3.64
CA ALA A 205 46.91 -9.98 -4.94
C ALA A 205 45.70 -10.78 -5.44
N TYR A 206 45.69 -12.10 -5.24
CA TYR A 206 44.56 -12.95 -5.62
C TYR A 206 43.33 -12.70 -4.74
N ALA A 207 43.48 -12.55 -3.43
CA ALA A 207 42.38 -12.17 -2.54
C ALA A 207 41.80 -10.79 -2.92
N THR A 208 42.66 -9.84 -3.28
CA THR A 208 42.25 -8.53 -3.80
C THR A 208 41.47 -8.66 -5.11
N LEU A 209 41.95 -9.50 -6.04
CA LEU A 209 41.23 -9.82 -7.29
C LEU A 209 39.82 -10.37 -7.02
N ARG A 210 39.66 -11.30 -6.05
CA ARG A 210 38.33 -11.85 -5.68
C ARG A 210 37.38 -10.76 -5.18
N TRP A 211 37.87 -9.87 -4.33
CA TRP A 211 37.12 -8.71 -3.88
C TRP A 211 36.70 -7.80 -5.04
N LEU A 212 37.61 -7.52 -5.99
CA LEU A 212 37.29 -6.69 -7.16
C LEU A 212 36.27 -7.35 -8.10
N TRP A 213 36.31 -8.68 -8.28
CA TRP A 213 35.26 -9.41 -9.00
C TRP A 213 33.90 -9.29 -8.34
N SER A 214 33.83 -9.40 -7.00
CA SER A 214 32.58 -9.18 -6.28
C SER A 214 32.02 -7.77 -6.48
N ARG A 215 32.88 -6.74 -6.47
CA ARG A 215 32.49 -5.36 -6.81
C ARG A 215 32.06 -5.21 -8.26
N TYR A 216 32.70 -5.94 -9.19
CA TYR A 216 32.33 -5.98 -10.60
C TYR A 216 30.92 -6.58 -10.79
N ASP A 217 30.63 -7.69 -10.14
CA ASP A 217 29.31 -8.33 -10.22
C ASP A 217 28.19 -7.42 -9.66
N GLY A 218 28.52 -6.63 -8.64
CA GLY A 218 27.64 -5.62 -8.06
C GLY A 218 27.58 -4.28 -8.80
N ILE A 219 28.29 -4.10 -9.93
CA ILE A 219 28.46 -2.76 -10.54
C ILE A 219 27.14 -2.12 -10.97
N TRP A 220 26.21 -2.95 -11.46
CA TRP A 220 24.87 -2.55 -11.90
C TRP A 220 23.84 -2.55 -10.77
N TRP A 221 24.29 -2.66 -9.51
CA TRP A 221 23.45 -2.68 -8.32
C TRP A 221 22.28 -3.67 -8.42
N GLY A 222 22.54 -4.87 -8.95
CA GLY A 222 21.53 -5.92 -9.07
C GLY A 222 20.51 -5.72 -10.20
N PHE A 223 20.73 -4.78 -11.13
CA PHE A 223 19.89 -4.58 -12.33
C PHE A 223 20.60 -5.06 -13.61
N PRO A 224 20.39 -6.31 -14.06
CA PRO A 224 21.04 -6.85 -15.24
C PRO A 224 20.75 -6.05 -16.52
N ARG A 225 19.61 -5.37 -16.61
CA ARG A 225 19.21 -4.53 -17.75
C ARG A 225 18.68 -3.18 -17.28
N VAL A 226 18.71 -2.20 -18.20
CA VAL A 226 18.08 -0.87 -17.97
C VAL A 226 16.60 -1.02 -17.61
N ARG A 227 15.91 -1.95 -18.27
CA ARG A 227 14.50 -2.23 -18.00
C ARG A 227 14.25 -2.65 -16.55
N ASP A 228 15.10 -3.50 -15.97
CA ASP A 228 14.89 -3.99 -14.59
C ASP A 228 14.94 -2.84 -13.58
N PHE A 229 15.85 -1.88 -13.79
CA PHE A 229 15.91 -0.64 -13.01
C PHE A 229 14.65 0.22 -13.21
N GLN A 230 14.20 0.40 -14.46
CA GLN A 230 13.01 1.19 -14.77
C GLN A 230 11.74 0.57 -14.18
N ASP A 231 11.61 -0.76 -14.25
CA ASP A 231 10.49 -1.51 -13.69
C ASP A 231 10.46 -1.34 -12.16
N CYS A 232 11.62 -1.40 -11.48
CA CYS A 232 11.70 -1.15 -10.05
C CYS A 232 11.37 0.31 -9.67
N LEU A 233 11.93 1.29 -10.39
CA LEU A 233 11.63 2.71 -10.18
C LEU A 233 10.15 3.02 -10.38
N CYS A 234 9.53 2.41 -11.39
CA CYS A 234 8.10 2.52 -11.67
C CYS A 234 7.26 1.87 -10.55
N ARG A 235 7.67 0.68 -10.09
CA ARG A 235 7.02 -0.01 -8.97
C ARG A 235 7.03 0.86 -7.72
N ALA A 236 8.20 1.38 -7.33
CA ALA A 236 8.35 2.25 -6.16
C ALA A 236 7.43 3.49 -6.21
N LEU A 237 7.38 4.16 -7.37
CA LEU A 237 6.49 5.30 -7.57
C LEU A 237 5.01 4.89 -7.49
N THR A 238 4.65 3.78 -8.11
CA THR A 238 3.27 3.26 -8.11
C THR A 238 2.82 2.90 -6.70
N CYS A 239 3.67 2.23 -5.92
CA CYS A 239 3.44 1.94 -4.51
C CYS A 239 3.15 3.20 -3.69
N SER A 240 3.99 4.22 -3.86
CA SER A 240 3.80 5.51 -3.18
C SER A 240 2.46 6.14 -3.57
N VAL A 241 2.16 6.28 -4.87
CA VAL A 241 0.92 6.91 -5.33
C VAL A 241 -0.32 6.14 -4.87
N THR A 242 -0.36 4.82 -5.10
CA THR A 242 -1.52 3.99 -4.75
C THR A 242 -1.72 3.93 -3.24
N GLY A 243 -0.65 3.75 -2.47
CA GLY A 243 -0.75 3.70 -1.02
C GLY A 243 -1.13 5.05 -0.40
N ARG A 244 -0.61 6.18 -0.91
CA ARG A 244 -1.06 7.52 -0.48
C ARG A 244 -2.54 7.74 -0.79
N ARG A 245 -3.03 7.28 -1.96
CA ARG A 245 -4.46 7.34 -2.28
C ARG A 245 -5.29 6.53 -1.28
N LEU A 246 -4.88 5.30 -0.97
CA LEU A 246 -5.56 4.45 0.00
C LEU A 246 -5.57 5.07 1.40
N LEU A 247 -4.43 5.58 1.87
CA LEU A 247 -4.33 6.27 3.16
C LEU A 247 -5.28 7.46 3.24
N GLY A 248 -5.48 8.21 2.15
CA GLY A 248 -6.49 9.27 2.11
C GLY A 248 -7.91 8.75 2.31
N VAL A 249 -8.27 7.62 1.71
CA VAL A 249 -9.58 6.97 1.91
C VAL A 249 -9.75 6.50 3.35
N LEU A 250 -8.76 5.79 3.90
CA LEU A 250 -8.80 5.29 5.27
C LEU A 250 -8.84 6.42 6.30
N THR A 251 -8.12 7.51 6.04
CA THR A 251 -8.15 8.72 6.88
C THR A 251 -9.53 9.35 6.91
N GLY A 252 -10.18 9.49 5.74
CA GLY A 252 -11.55 9.98 5.69
C GLY A 252 -12.52 9.09 6.46
N ARG A 253 -12.40 7.77 6.30
CA ARG A 253 -13.22 6.80 7.04
C ARG A 253 -13.01 6.87 8.56
N LEU A 254 -11.76 7.02 9.00
CA LEU A 254 -11.42 7.21 10.40
C LEU A 254 -12.06 8.49 10.95
N GLY A 255 -12.10 9.56 10.15
CA GLY A 255 -12.81 10.81 10.46
C GLY A 255 -14.31 10.59 10.73
N VAL A 256 -14.99 9.81 9.87
CA VAL A 256 -16.42 9.45 10.05
C VAL A 256 -16.63 8.68 11.35
N LEU A 257 -15.83 7.63 11.60
CA LEU A 257 -15.99 6.79 12.80
C LEU A 257 -15.75 7.59 14.09
N LYS A 258 -14.72 8.44 14.12
CA LYS A 258 -14.46 9.32 15.26
C LYS A 258 -15.60 10.30 15.49
N CYS A 259 -16.11 10.91 14.43
CA CYS A 259 -17.25 11.82 14.50
C CYS A 259 -18.51 11.13 15.05
N ARG A 260 -18.85 9.93 14.56
CA ARG A 260 -20.01 9.16 15.05
C ARG A 260 -19.87 8.81 16.53
N LYS A 261 -18.66 8.43 16.96
CA LYS A 261 -18.35 8.17 18.37
C LYS A 261 -18.53 9.42 19.22
N GLU A 262 -17.97 10.55 18.79
CA GLU A 262 -18.12 11.85 19.46
C GLU A 262 -19.59 12.28 19.58
N ALA A 263 -20.38 12.12 18.50
CA ALA A 263 -21.82 12.41 18.52
C ALA A 263 -22.59 11.48 19.47
N ALA A 264 -22.26 10.18 19.48
CA ALA A 264 -22.87 9.23 20.42
C ALA A 264 -22.51 9.55 21.88
N ASP A 265 -21.24 9.87 22.15
CA ASP A 265 -20.77 10.30 23.47
C ASP A 265 -21.48 11.59 23.92
N GLN A 266 -21.65 12.56 23.00
CA GLN A 266 -22.39 13.80 23.27
C GLN A 266 -23.87 13.53 23.56
N ARG A 267 -24.53 12.66 22.80
CA ARG A 267 -25.92 12.25 23.09
C ARG A 267 -26.04 11.57 24.45
N CYS A 268 -25.09 10.70 24.80
CA CYS A 268 -25.05 10.07 26.12
C CYS A 268 -24.88 11.12 27.23
N GLU A 269 -24.05 12.13 27.01
CA GLU A 269 -23.84 13.21 27.97
C GLU A 269 -25.07 14.10 28.13
N THR A 270 -25.74 14.46 27.02
CA THR A 270 -27.03 15.16 27.05
C THR A 270 -28.08 14.37 27.83
N LEU A 271 -28.19 13.05 27.59
CA LEU A 271 -29.13 12.19 28.33
C LEU A 271 -28.81 12.15 29.84
N ARG A 272 -27.53 12.16 30.23
CA ARG A 272 -27.12 12.18 31.64
C ARG A 272 -27.42 13.51 32.31
N THR A 273 -27.16 14.61 31.62
CA THR A 273 -27.30 15.98 32.16
C THR A 273 -28.77 16.46 32.15
N HIS A 274 -29.58 15.97 31.22
CA HIS A 274 -30.99 16.34 31.03
C HIS A 274 -31.96 15.16 31.24
N VAL A 275 -31.60 14.20 32.09
CA VAL A 275 -32.35 12.94 32.27
C VAL A 275 -33.84 13.13 32.57
N VAL A 276 -34.20 14.14 33.37
CA VAL A 276 -35.61 14.40 33.73
C VAL A 276 -36.40 14.89 32.52
N ASP A 277 -35.85 15.84 31.76
CA ASP A 277 -36.49 16.40 30.57
C ASP A 277 -36.67 15.32 29.49
N GLU A 278 -35.65 14.47 29.32
CA GLU A 278 -35.68 13.35 28.39
C GLU A 278 -36.71 12.28 28.78
N VAL A 279 -36.85 11.98 30.08
CA VAL A 279 -37.90 11.10 30.61
C VAL A 279 -39.28 11.71 30.39
N LEU A 280 -39.47 13.00 30.64
CA LEU A 280 -40.74 13.69 30.41
C LEU A 280 -41.10 13.71 28.92
N ALA A 281 -40.13 13.97 28.04
CA ALA A 281 -40.31 13.92 26.59
C ALA A 281 -40.68 12.50 26.13
N ALA A 282 -39.98 11.48 26.63
CA ALA A 282 -40.29 10.07 26.34
C ALA A 282 -41.68 9.66 26.87
N TYR A 283 -42.06 10.13 28.06
CA TYR A 283 -43.40 9.92 28.62
C TYR A 283 -44.47 10.59 27.77
N ALA A 284 -44.28 11.85 27.37
CA ALA A 284 -45.22 12.57 26.51
C ALA A 284 -45.40 11.88 25.14
N ARG A 285 -44.35 11.27 24.59
CA ARG A 285 -44.42 10.43 23.38
C ARG A 285 -45.21 9.14 23.62
N ARG A 286 -44.91 8.40 24.69
CA ARG A 286 -45.49 7.06 24.95
C ARG A 286 -46.90 7.07 25.53
N CYS A 287 -47.24 8.09 26.32
CA CYS A 287 -48.46 8.13 27.12
C CYS A 287 -49.47 9.17 26.63
N ARG A 288 -49.31 9.68 25.40
CA ARG A 288 -50.31 10.55 24.80
C ARG A 288 -51.61 9.75 24.62
N PRO A 289 -52.75 10.21 25.17
CA PRO A 289 -54.03 9.53 24.95
C PRO A 289 -54.23 9.41 23.45
N CYS A 290 -54.45 8.18 22.95
CA CYS A 290 -54.87 8.01 21.57
C CYS A 290 -56.15 8.86 21.43
N PRO A 291 -56.18 9.85 20.52
CA PRO A 291 -57.34 10.71 20.41
C PRO A 291 -58.54 9.78 20.25
N ASP A 292 -59.46 9.82 21.22
CA ASP A 292 -60.61 8.93 21.27
C ASP A 292 -61.18 8.88 19.87
N GLY A 293 -61.13 7.70 19.27
CA GLY A 293 -61.57 7.47 17.91
C GLY A 293 -63.00 7.96 17.83
N GLY A 294 -63.16 9.21 17.41
CA GLY A 294 -64.43 9.77 17.06
C GLY A 294 -64.93 8.83 16.00
N SER A 295 -65.90 7.99 16.38
CA SER A 295 -66.57 7.04 15.53
C SER A 295 -67.44 7.79 14.53
N GLY A 296 -66.79 8.67 13.75
CA GLY A 296 -67.33 9.24 12.54
C GLY A 296 -67.37 8.11 11.54
N SER A 297 -68.43 7.31 11.65
CA SER A 297 -68.95 6.45 10.60
C SER A 297 -69.34 7.33 9.41
N GLY A 298 -68.33 7.93 8.76
CA GLY A 298 -68.45 8.62 7.50
C GLY A 298 -68.41 7.58 6.40
N SER A 299 -69.57 6.97 6.15
CA SER A 299 -69.85 6.22 4.93
C SER A 299 -69.74 7.17 3.72
N GLY A 300 -68.50 7.45 3.31
CA GLY A 300 -68.18 8.21 2.11
C GLY A 300 -67.92 7.23 0.96
N SER A 301 -69.00 6.71 0.39
CA SER A 301 -68.97 6.05 -0.91
C SER A 301 -68.49 7.06 -1.96
N GLY A 302 -67.41 6.76 -2.69
CA GLY A 302 -66.95 7.57 -3.82
C GLY A 302 -65.83 6.87 -4.61
N PRO A 303 -65.82 6.99 -5.94
CA PRO A 303 -65.59 5.88 -6.88
C PRO A 303 -64.11 5.68 -7.22
N ALA A 304 -63.68 4.43 -7.40
CA ALA A 304 -63.45 3.75 -8.68
C ALA A 304 -62.26 4.30 -9.47
N ASP A 305 -61.26 3.44 -9.60
CA ASP A 305 -60.61 3.08 -10.86
C ASP A 305 -60.36 4.20 -11.87
N GLU A 306 -59.14 4.73 -11.91
CA GLU A 306 -58.44 4.91 -13.20
C GLU A 306 -56.96 4.52 -13.04
N ALA A 307 -56.56 3.63 -13.94
CA ALA A 307 -55.23 3.14 -14.15
C ALA A 307 -54.46 4.10 -15.07
N GLU A 308 -53.24 4.45 -14.68
CA GLU A 308 -52.16 4.91 -15.56
C GLU A 308 -50.90 4.23 -15.00
N ASP A 309 -50.36 3.16 -15.56
CA ASP A 309 -49.81 2.96 -16.91
C ASP A 309 -48.76 4.03 -17.26
N GLY A 310 -47.48 3.63 -17.17
CA GLY A 310 -46.33 4.42 -17.60
C GLY A 310 -45.27 4.65 -16.51
N ASP A 311 -44.28 3.78 -16.42
CA ASP A 311 -42.96 4.11 -16.99
C ASP A 311 -41.96 2.95 -16.87
N ASP A 312 -41.76 2.35 -18.03
CA ASP A 312 -40.71 1.44 -18.45
C ASP A 312 -39.32 2.04 -18.18
N CYS A 313 -38.70 1.67 -17.07
CA CYS A 313 -37.30 1.98 -16.79
C CYS A 313 -36.39 0.85 -17.28
N GLY A 314 -36.21 0.81 -18.60
CA GLY A 314 -34.97 0.50 -19.31
C GLY A 314 -34.04 -0.54 -18.68
N GLU A 315 -34.28 -1.80 -19.00
CA GLU A 315 -33.32 -2.89 -18.86
C GLU A 315 -32.22 -2.72 -19.92
N GLU A 316 -31.18 -1.95 -19.60
CA GLU A 316 -29.97 -1.84 -20.44
C GLU A 316 -29.17 -3.15 -20.43
N ASN A 317 -29.51 -3.99 -21.40
CA ASN A 317 -28.67 -5.06 -21.93
C ASN A 317 -27.27 -4.54 -22.32
N ARG A 318 -26.28 -4.73 -21.45
CA ARG A 318 -24.87 -4.77 -21.87
C ARG A 318 -24.43 -6.21 -22.17
N ALA A 319 -24.95 -6.71 -23.29
CA ALA A 319 -24.29 -7.76 -24.06
C ALA A 319 -23.38 -7.08 -25.09
N GLY A 320 -22.07 -7.03 -24.82
CA GLY A 320 -21.09 -6.39 -25.69
C GLY A 320 -19.75 -7.13 -25.67
N GLU A 321 -19.49 -7.85 -26.76
CA GLU A 321 -18.16 -8.17 -27.31
C GLU A 321 -17.36 -9.33 -26.70
N ARG A 322 -17.83 -10.54 -27.03
CA ARG A 322 -16.94 -11.59 -27.54
C ARG A 322 -16.51 -11.22 -28.96
N GLY A 323 -15.31 -10.63 -29.10
CA GLY A 323 -14.64 -10.40 -30.38
C GLY A 323 -13.22 -10.98 -30.34
N GLY A 324 -12.96 -12.00 -31.16
CA GLY A 324 -11.71 -12.75 -31.14
C GLY A 324 -10.56 -12.09 -31.89
N SER A 325 -9.34 -12.43 -31.47
CA SER A 325 -8.12 -12.57 -32.28
C SER A 325 -7.06 -13.18 -31.34
N GLY A 326 -6.17 -14.09 -31.69
CA GLY A 326 -5.83 -14.78 -32.92
C GLY A 326 -4.75 -15.81 -32.55
N ARG A 327 -4.68 -16.89 -33.33
CA ARG A 327 -3.58 -17.86 -33.31
C ARG A 327 -2.24 -17.17 -33.64
N SER A 328 -1.20 -17.48 -32.87
CA SER A 328 0.20 -17.56 -33.33
C SER A 328 0.90 -18.61 -32.43
N ARG A 329 1.04 -19.86 -32.88
CA ARG A 329 2.24 -20.41 -33.56
C ARG A 329 3.56 -19.96 -32.90
N GLY A 330 4.16 -20.91 -32.17
CA GLY A 330 5.54 -21.37 -32.31
C GLY A 330 6.66 -20.36 -32.08
N SER A 331 7.53 -20.67 -31.11
CA SER A 331 8.96 -20.89 -31.39
C SER A 331 9.62 -21.58 -30.21
N SER A 332 10.32 -22.67 -30.52
CA SER A 332 11.36 -23.27 -29.71
C SER A 332 12.43 -22.26 -29.36
N TRP A 333 12.89 -22.26 -28.12
CA TRP A 333 14.30 -22.12 -27.72
C TRP A 333 14.47 -22.91 -26.43
#